data_AF-A0A7W8NS66-F1
#
_entry.id   AF-A0A7W8NS66-F1
#
_cell.length_a   1.000
_cell.length_b   1.000
_cell.length_c   1.000
_cell.angle_alpha   90.00
_cell.angle_beta   90.00
_cell.angle_gamma   90.00
#
_symmetry.space_group_name_H-M   'P 1'
#
loop_
_entity.id
_entity.type
_entity.pdbx_description
1 polymer ?
#
loop_
_entity_poly.entity_id
_entity_poly.type
_entity_poly.pdbx_seq_one_letter_code
_entity_poly.pdbx_strand_id
1 'polypeptide(L)'
;MPPDKSDKTARTLSTLIRVGRALREPDPEPGSGVGEAARRLRTRALGSARVQDTLAHVQELRAQAAARADERLETLIGDARARRGQTPPDDVTRLLAQRRQERDEQLQRAQARAQLLARGDTSEQRAILTRVAASTPWAGGQHEALRYTQLLDELAPGGSAAAEMAVHRALWTLAERRVLAVSPHGAITAVPTVNAGPDALPGT
;
A
#
# COMPACT_ATOMS: atom_id res chain seq x y z
N MET A 1 -7.58 -55.10 7.84
CA MET A 1 -7.09 -53.82 8.40
C MET A 1 -7.07 -52.78 7.28
N PRO A 2 -7.98 -51.80 7.28
CA PRO A 2 -7.91 -50.68 6.33
C PRO A 2 -6.84 -49.67 6.80
N PRO A 3 -6.03 -49.08 5.90
CA PRO A 3 -5.04 -48.09 6.27
C PRO A 3 -5.71 -46.78 6.70
N ASP A 4 -5.14 -46.20 7.74
CA ASP A 4 -5.62 -45.04 8.50
C ASP A 4 -5.73 -43.79 7.60
N LYS A 5 -6.93 -43.24 7.49
CA LYS A 5 -7.22 -42.04 6.69
C LYS A 5 -6.52 -40.79 7.27
N SER A 6 -6.08 -40.87 8.53
CA SER A 6 -5.47 -39.78 9.29
C SER A 6 -4.10 -39.34 8.73
N ASP A 7 -3.29 -40.29 8.26
CA ASP A 7 -1.95 -40.03 7.72
C ASP A 7 -1.96 -39.25 6.39
N LYS A 8 -3.03 -39.46 5.59
CA LYS A 8 -3.16 -38.79 4.28
C LYS A 8 -3.47 -37.31 4.48
N THR A 9 -4.39 -36.99 5.39
CA THR A 9 -4.72 -35.61 5.78
C THR A 9 -3.53 -34.86 6.38
N ALA A 10 -2.72 -35.53 7.21
CA ALA A 10 -1.52 -34.93 7.79
C ALA A 10 -0.46 -34.59 6.73
N ARG A 11 -0.26 -35.48 5.73
CA ARG A 11 0.65 -35.21 4.60
C ARG A 11 0.18 -34.07 3.71
N THR A 12 -1.13 -34.00 3.41
CA THR A 12 -1.66 -32.92 2.56
C THR A 12 -1.59 -31.56 3.25
N LEU A 13 -1.87 -31.50 4.55
CA LEU A 13 -1.70 -30.28 5.36
C LEU A 13 -0.23 -29.82 5.43
N SER A 14 0.70 -30.75 5.66
CA SER A 14 2.14 -30.45 5.67
C SER A 14 2.64 -29.92 4.32
N THR A 15 2.11 -30.46 3.22
CA THR A 15 2.45 -30.01 1.85
C THR A 15 1.89 -28.61 1.57
N LEU A 16 0.67 -28.31 2.01
CA LEU A 16 0.06 -26.98 1.86
C LEU A 16 0.76 -25.91 2.72
N ILE A 17 1.18 -26.26 3.94
CA ILE A 17 1.97 -25.37 4.81
C ILE A 17 3.35 -25.09 4.18
N ARG A 18 3.98 -26.10 3.57
CA ARG A 18 5.28 -25.95 2.90
C ARG A 18 5.20 -25.08 1.64
N VAL A 19 4.13 -25.22 0.85
CA VAL A 19 3.89 -24.38 -0.33
C VAL A 19 3.54 -22.94 0.07
N GLY A 20 2.76 -22.76 1.14
CA GLY A 20 2.48 -21.43 1.71
C GLY A 20 3.73 -20.71 2.25
N ARG A 21 4.70 -21.46 2.78
CA ARG A 21 5.99 -20.92 3.23
C ARG A 21 6.92 -20.57 2.06
N ALA A 22 6.95 -21.39 1.01
CA ALA A 22 7.74 -21.14 -0.20
C ALA A 22 7.27 -19.89 -1.00
N LEU A 23 6.02 -19.46 -0.82
CA LEU A 23 5.50 -18.21 -1.39
C LEU A 23 5.79 -16.97 -0.53
N ARG A 24 6.27 -17.14 0.71
CA ARG A 24 6.45 -16.07 1.70
C ARG A 24 7.90 -15.68 1.95
N GLU A 25 8.86 -16.53 1.60
CA GLU A 25 10.30 -16.29 1.79
C GLU A 25 11.03 -16.43 0.44
N PRO A 26 11.41 -15.35 -0.26
CA PRO A 26 12.44 -15.44 -1.28
C PRO A 26 13.79 -15.64 -0.58
N ASP A 27 14.44 -16.78 -0.80
CA ASP A 27 15.84 -17.01 -0.42
C ASP A 27 16.74 -15.90 -0.99
N PRO A 28 17.49 -15.15 -0.17
CA PRO A 28 18.51 -14.24 -0.65
C PRO A 28 19.91 -14.85 -0.44
N GLU A 29 20.41 -15.59 -1.44
CA GLU A 29 21.85 -15.85 -1.58
C GLU A 29 22.43 -14.88 -2.63
N PRO A 30 23.34 -13.95 -2.24
CA PRO A 30 23.69 -12.80 -3.07
C PRO A 30 24.93 -13.04 -3.94
N GLY A 31 24.72 -13.15 -5.25
CA GLY A 31 25.76 -12.79 -6.22
C GLY A 31 25.95 -11.27 -6.25
N SER A 32 27.07 -10.76 -5.73
CA SER A 32 27.29 -9.34 -5.37
C SER A 32 27.28 -8.33 -6.53
N GLY A 33 27.17 -8.75 -7.79
CA GLY A 33 27.08 -7.84 -8.95
C GLY A 33 25.65 -7.55 -9.41
N VAL A 34 24.72 -8.50 -9.24
CA VAL A 34 23.35 -8.38 -9.75
C VAL A 34 22.50 -7.51 -8.83
N GLY A 35 22.75 -7.56 -7.52
CA GLY A 35 22.06 -6.73 -6.53
C GLY A 35 22.29 -5.24 -6.75
N GLU A 36 23.48 -4.83 -7.20
CA GLU A 36 23.79 -3.43 -7.46
C GLU A 36 23.23 -2.95 -8.81
N ALA A 37 23.29 -3.79 -9.84
CA ALA A 37 22.64 -3.52 -11.12
C ALA A 37 21.11 -3.48 -10.99
N ALA A 38 20.52 -4.39 -10.21
CA ALA A 38 19.10 -4.38 -9.85
C ALA A 38 18.75 -3.17 -8.99
N ARG A 39 19.62 -2.74 -8.07
CA ARG A 39 19.41 -1.53 -7.28
C ARG A 39 19.46 -0.27 -8.15
N ARG A 40 20.41 -0.17 -9.09
CA ARG A 40 20.54 0.93 -10.06
C ARG A 40 19.40 0.95 -11.09
N LEU A 41 18.96 -0.21 -11.57
CA LEU A 41 17.77 -0.35 -12.42
C LEU A 41 16.49 -0.04 -11.64
N ARG A 42 16.41 -0.40 -10.36
CA ARG A 42 15.32 -0.02 -9.47
C ARG A 42 15.30 1.48 -9.22
N THR A 43 16.43 2.14 -8.97
CA THR A 43 16.46 3.62 -8.87
C THR A 43 16.12 4.30 -10.19
N ARG A 44 16.56 3.77 -11.34
CA ARG A 44 16.17 4.31 -12.66
C ARG A 44 14.70 4.06 -13.02
N ALA A 45 14.18 2.89 -12.70
CA ALA A 45 12.79 2.51 -12.95
C ALA A 45 11.84 3.24 -11.98
N LEU A 46 12.24 3.39 -10.72
CA LEU A 46 11.61 4.31 -9.76
C LEU A 46 11.71 5.77 -10.22
N GLY A 47 12.58 6.14 -11.15
CA GLY A 47 12.61 7.49 -11.74
C GLY A 47 11.57 7.69 -12.86
N SER A 48 11.00 6.62 -13.42
CA SER A 48 10.04 6.73 -14.53
C SER A 48 8.60 6.68 -14.00
N ALA A 49 7.86 7.78 -14.19
CA ALA A 49 6.47 7.90 -13.74
C ALA A 49 5.59 6.72 -14.19
N ARG A 50 5.81 6.20 -15.41
CA ARG A 50 5.06 5.04 -15.94
C ARG A 50 5.32 3.74 -15.18
N VAL A 51 6.54 3.49 -14.70
CA VAL A 51 6.83 2.28 -13.92
C VAL A 51 6.35 2.43 -12.48
N GLN A 52 6.36 3.64 -11.92
CA GLN A 52 5.69 3.90 -10.64
C GLN A 52 4.18 3.63 -10.73
N ASP A 53 3.52 4.12 -11.78
CA ASP A 53 2.09 3.94 -12.00
C ASP A 53 1.71 2.46 -12.17
N THR A 54 2.50 1.68 -12.94
CA THR A 54 2.22 0.24 -13.12
C THR A 54 2.47 -0.56 -11.84
N LEU A 55 3.53 -0.24 -11.09
CA LEU A 55 3.79 -0.90 -9.80
C LEU A 55 2.72 -0.58 -8.77
N ALA A 56 2.25 0.67 -8.70
CA ALA A 56 1.13 1.05 -7.85
C ALA A 56 -0.15 0.29 -8.22
N HIS A 57 -0.45 0.20 -9.52
CA HIS A 57 -1.61 -0.52 -10.02
C HIS A 57 -1.55 -2.03 -9.73
N VAL A 58 -0.38 -2.65 -9.90
CA VAL A 58 -0.17 -4.08 -9.57
C VAL A 58 -0.34 -4.33 -8.08
N GLN A 59 0.16 -3.43 -7.21
CA GLN A 59 -0.02 -3.55 -5.76
C GLN A 59 -1.49 -3.43 -5.37
N GLU A 60 -2.22 -2.50 -5.99
CA GLU A 60 -3.65 -2.33 -5.78
C GLU A 60 -4.44 -3.58 -6.20
N LEU A 61 -4.18 -4.11 -7.40
CA LEU A 61 -4.81 -5.35 -7.88
C LEU A 61 -4.51 -6.54 -6.96
N ARG A 62 -3.28 -6.63 -6.45
CA ARG A 62 -2.89 -7.69 -5.52
C ARG A 62 -3.63 -7.56 -4.18
N ALA A 63 -3.78 -6.34 -3.65
CA ALA A 63 -4.53 -6.08 -2.44
C ALA A 63 -6.03 -6.44 -2.62
N GLN A 64 -6.62 -6.07 -3.75
CA GLN A 64 -8.01 -6.43 -4.08
C GLN A 64 -8.20 -7.94 -4.26
N ALA A 65 -7.26 -8.62 -4.92
CA ALA A 65 -7.32 -10.07 -5.10
C ALA A 65 -7.19 -10.82 -3.77
N ALA A 66 -6.28 -10.38 -2.89
CA ALA A 66 -6.14 -10.93 -1.54
C ALA A 66 -7.42 -10.73 -0.71
N ALA A 67 -8.02 -9.54 -0.75
CA ALA A 67 -9.26 -9.24 -0.05
C ALA A 67 -10.43 -10.15 -0.50
N ARG A 68 -10.56 -10.41 -1.81
CA ARG A 68 -11.58 -11.32 -2.37
C ARG A 68 -11.34 -12.78 -1.98
N ALA A 69 -10.08 -13.20 -1.94
CA ALA A 69 -9.73 -14.55 -1.52
C ALA A 69 -10.10 -14.80 -0.05
N ASP A 70 -9.77 -13.84 0.82
CA ASP A 70 -10.10 -13.91 2.25
C ASP A 70 -11.63 -13.92 2.49
N GLU A 71 -12.38 -13.04 1.81
CA GLU A 71 -13.85 -13.03 1.88
C GLU A 71 -14.47 -14.36 1.45
N ARG A 72 -13.91 -14.97 0.39
CA ARG A 72 -14.38 -16.26 -0.10
C ARG A 72 -14.06 -17.39 0.89
N LEU A 73 -12.92 -17.34 1.57
CA LEU A 73 -12.58 -18.28 2.64
C LEU A 73 -13.51 -18.12 3.84
N GLU A 74 -13.82 -16.89 4.26
CA GLU A 74 -14.79 -16.64 5.33
C GLU A 74 -16.18 -17.19 4.99
N THR A 75 -16.63 -16.98 3.75
CA THR A 75 -17.91 -17.52 3.25
C THR A 75 -17.93 -19.05 3.31
N LEU A 76 -16.86 -19.70 2.81
CA LEU A 76 -16.77 -21.16 2.82
C LEU A 76 -16.71 -21.74 4.25
N ILE A 77 -16.02 -21.07 5.18
CA ILE A 77 -15.98 -21.48 6.59
C ILE A 77 -17.37 -21.33 7.23
N GLY A 78 -18.06 -20.22 6.95
CA GLY A 78 -19.44 -19.98 7.38
C GLY A 78 -20.39 -21.07 6.87
N ASP A 79 -20.38 -21.32 5.56
CA ASP A 79 -21.22 -22.33 4.91
C ASP A 79 -20.95 -23.74 5.44
N ALA A 80 -19.68 -24.12 5.61
CA ALA A 80 -19.30 -25.43 6.11
C ALA A 80 -19.77 -25.66 7.55
N ARG A 81 -19.78 -24.61 8.39
CA ARG A 81 -20.26 -24.66 9.77
C ARG A 81 -21.78 -24.62 9.86
N ALA A 82 -22.44 -23.81 9.04
CA ALA A 82 -23.90 -23.78 8.93
C ALA A 82 -24.45 -25.15 8.54
N ARG A 83 -23.83 -25.84 7.56
CA ARG A 83 -24.18 -27.22 7.19
C ARG A 83 -23.99 -28.23 8.32
N ARG A 84 -23.15 -27.94 9.32
CA ARG A 84 -22.90 -28.77 10.51
C ARG A 84 -23.72 -28.31 11.73
N GLY A 85 -24.53 -27.26 11.61
CA GLY A 85 -25.28 -26.67 12.73
C GLY A 85 -24.39 -26.08 13.82
N GLN A 86 -23.14 -25.71 13.50
CA GLN A 86 -22.17 -25.23 14.47
C GLN A 86 -22.13 -23.70 14.46
N THR A 87 -22.48 -23.07 15.59
CA THR A 87 -22.22 -21.65 15.79
C THR A 87 -20.73 -21.43 16.04
N PRO A 88 -20.09 -20.42 15.40
CA PRO A 88 -18.70 -20.10 15.67
C PRO A 88 -18.49 -19.75 17.15
N PRO A 89 -17.41 -20.21 17.80
CA PRO A 89 -17.02 -19.73 19.12
C PRO A 89 -16.83 -18.21 19.11
N ASP A 90 -17.20 -17.52 20.19
CA ASP A 90 -17.18 -16.05 20.29
C ASP A 90 -15.80 -15.44 19.97
N ASP A 91 -14.73 -16.12 20.36
CA ASP A 91 -13.35 -15.68 20.05
C ASP A 91 -13.05 -15.70 18.56
N VAL A 92 -13.60 -16.65 17.81
CA VAL A 92 -13.47 -16.71 16.34
C VAL A 92 -14.27 -15.58 15.71
N THR A 93 -15.48 -15.31 16.20
CA THR A 93 -16.31 -14.21 15.72
C THR A 93 -15.62 -12.86 15.94
N ARG A 94 -15.01 -12.66 17.11
CA ARG A 94 -14.24 -11.45 17.45
C ARG A 94 -13.03 -11.29 16.53
N LEU A 95 -12.27 -12.37 16.29
CA LEU A 95 -11.10 -12.35 15.42
C LEU A 95 -11.46 -12.04 13.96
N LEU A 96 -12.55 -12.61 13.45
CA LEU A 96 -13.05 -12.32 12.10
C LEU A 96 -13.55 -10.87 11.97
N ALA A 97 -14.17 -10.31 13.01
CA ALA A 97 -14.58 -8.90 13.02
C ALA A 97 -13.35 -7.98 12.98
N GLN A 98 -12.33 -8.27 13.79
CA GLN A 98 -11.07 -7.53 13.77
C GLN A 98 -10.38 -7.58 12.40
N ARG A 99 -10.30 -8.76 11.78
CA ARG A 99 -9.71 -8.93 10.43
C ARG A 99 -10.45 -8.13 9.37
N ARG A 100 -11.79 -8.10 9.42
CA ARG A 100 -12.60 -7.29 8.51
C ARG A 100 -12.29 -5.81 8.69
N GLN A 101 -12.23 -5.32 9.92
CA GLN A 101 -11.86 -3.94 10.20
C GLN A 101 -10.46 -3.59 9.68
N GLU A 102 -9.46 -4.41 9.98
CA GLU A 102 -8.07 -4.19 9.52
C GLU A 102 -7.97 -4.14 7.99
N ARG A 103 -8.71 -5.01 7.30
CA ARG A 103 -8.78 -5.04 5.83
C ARG A 103 -9.45 -3.78 5.29
N ASP A 104 -10.57 -3.36 5.87
CA ASP A 104 -11.31 -2.20 5.41
C ASP A 104 -10.47 -0.91 5.62
N GLU A 105 -9.75 -0.81 6.73
CA GLU A 105 -8.78 0.27 6.97
C GLU A 105 -7.60 0.26 5.98
N GLN A 106 -7.12 -0.92 5.57
CA GLN A 106 -6.09 -1.04 4.54
C GLN A 106 -6.59 -0.62 3.15
N LEU A 107 -7.81 -1.03 2.79
CA LEU A 107 -8.45 -0.63 1.54
C LEU A 107 -8.67 0.88 1.48
N GLN A 108 -9.15 1.49 2.57
CA GLN A 108 -9.32 2.94 2.66
C GLN A 108 -7.99 3.68 2.48
N ARG A 109 -6.92 3.23 3.14
CA ARG A 109 -5.58 3.81 2.98
C ARG A 109 -5.05 3.68 1.56
N ALA A 110 -5.24 2.52 0.92
CA ALA A 110 -4.83 2.30 -0.47
C ALA A 110 -5.60 3.20 -1.45
N GLN A 111 -6.91 3.36 -1.25
CA GLN A 111 -7.74 4.27 -2.03
C GLN A 111 -7.32 5.73 -1.83
N ALA A 112 -7.10 6.16 -0.58
CA ALA A 112 -6.64 7.51 -0.27
C ALA A 112 -5.27 7.80 -0.92
N ARG A 113 -4.36 6.82 -0.92
CA ARG A 113 -3.08 6.90 -1.63
C ARG A 113 -3.29 7.06 -3.14
N ALA A 114 -4.12 6.23 -3.77
CA ALA A 114 -4.38 6.31 -5.20
C ALA A 114 -4.99 7.67 -5.59
N GLN A 115 -5.94 8.18 -4.79
CA GLN A 115 -6.54 9.50 -4.99
C GLN A 115 -5.52 10.63 -4.85
N LEU A 116 -4.60 10.54 -3.88
CA LEU A 116 -3.52 11.51 -3.71
C LEU A 116 -2.60 11.53 -4.94
N LEU A 117 -2.15 10.36 -5.40
CA LEU A 117 -1.26 10.25 -6.57
C LEU A 117 -1.92 10.74 -7.87
N ALA A 118 -3.22 10.50 -8.01
CA ALA A 118 -4.00 10.97 -9.16
C ALA A 118 -4.10 12.51 -9.26
N ARG A 119 -3.72 13.26 -8.22
CA ARG A 119 -3.65 14.74 -8.28
C ARG A 119 -2.42 15.28 -9.01
N GLY A 120 -1.45 14.42 -9.34
CA GLY A 120 -0.23 14.82 -10.06
C GLY A 120 -0.40 14.76 -11.57
N ASP A 121 -0.32 15.92 -12.22
CA ASP A 121 -0.48 16.05 -13.66
C ASP A 121 0.83 15.82 -14.43
N THR A 122 1.97 16.17 -13.83
CA THR A 122 3.32 15.98 -14.42
C THR A 122 4.12 14.88 -13.73
N SER A 123 5.22 14.45 -14.35
CA SER A 123 6.15 13.47 -13.77
C SER A 123 6.72 13.93 -12.44
N GLU A 124 7.07 15.21 -12.32
CA GLU A 124 7.65 15.81 -11.11
C GLU A 124 6.60 15.88 -10.00
N GLN A 125 5.37 16.30 -10.34
CA GLN A 125 4.26 16.31 -9.37
C GLN A 125 3.97 14.90 -8.85
N ARG A 126 3.91 13.89 -9.72
CA ARG A 126 3.73 12.49 -9.28
C ARG A 126 4.88 11.99 -8.44
N ALA A 127 6.13 12.30 -8.81
CA ALA A 127 7.30 11.91 -8.01
C ALA A 127 7.26 12.52 -6.60
N ILE A 128 6.88 13.80 -6.48
CA ILE A 128 6.66 14.48 -5.20
C ILE A 128 5.55 13.80 -4.40
N LEU A 129 4.39 13.57 -5.02
CA LEU A 129 3.24 12.94 -4.35
C LEU A 129 3.54 11.51 -3.91
N THR A 130 4.34 10.75 -4.67
CA THR A 130 4.82 9.42 -4.27
C THR A 130 5.62 9.47 -2.98
N ARG A 131 6.51 10.47 -2.84
CA ARG A 131 7.31 10.66 -1.62
C ARG A 131 6.46 11.14 -0.44
N VAL A 132 5.61 12.13 -0.67
CA VAL A 132 4.68 12.61 0.36
C VAL A 132 3.75 11.48 0.84
N ALA A 133 3.22 10.66 -0.07
CA ALA A 133 2.36 9.54 0.29
C ALA A 133 3.10 8.50 1.14
N ALA A 134 4.41 8.33 0.95
CA ALA A 134 5.23 7.43 1.77
C ALA A 134 5.44 7.95 3.20
N SER A 135 5.35 9.27 3.42
CA SER A 135 5.49 9.93 4.72
C SER A 135 4.14 10.34 5.35
N THR A 136 3.02 9.86 4.81
CA THR A 136 1.66 10.28 5.21
C THR A 136 0.86 9.10 5.76
N PRO A 137 0.55 9.05 7.08
CA PRO A 137 -0.11 7.91 7.71
C PRO A 137 -1.49 7.54 7.14
N TRP A 138 -2.33 8.53 6.85
CA TRP A 138 -3.66 8.29 6.30
C TRP A 138 -3.63 7.72 4.86
N ALA A 139 -2.50 7.84 4.17
CA ALA A 139 -2.24 7.24 2.85
C ALA A 139 -1.41 5.94 2.95
N GLY A 140 -1.32 5.34 4.14
CA GLY A 140 -0.54 4.13 4.40
C GLY A 140 0.98 4.33 4.46
N GLY A 141 1.45 5.56 4.54
CA GLY A 141 2.85 5.91 4.77
C GLY A 141 3.26 5.87 6.24
N GLN A 142 4.55 6.09 6.48
CA GLN A 142 5.12 6.23 7.82
C GLN A 142 4.88 7.64 8.36
N HIS A 143 4.85 7.81 9.68
CA HIS A 143 4.72 9.13 10.32
C HIS A 143 6.09 9.82 10.38
N GLU A 144 6.56 10.31 9.24
CA GLU A 144 7.86 10.99 9.11
C GLU A 144 7.67 12.39 8.51
N ALA A 145 8.40 13.38 9.04
CA ALA A 145 8.35 14.73 8.52
C ALA A 145 9.24 14.86 7.28
N LEU A 146 8.64 14.80 6.10
CA LEU A 146 9.35 15.02 4.83
C LEU A 146 9.74 16.50 4.69
N ARG A 147 11.04 16.77 4.52
CA ARG A 147 11.56 18.13 4.35
C ARG A 147 11.76 18.49 2.88
N TYR A 148 11.57 19.77 2.56
CA TYR A 148 11.83 20.32 1.24
C TYR A 148 13.22 20.01 0.69
N THR A 149 14.26 20.17 1.52
CA THR A 149 15.65 19.91 1.10
C THR A 149 15.90 18.45 0.78
N GLN A 150 15.39 17.53 1.63
CA GLN A 150 15.47 16.09 1.38
C GLN A 150 14.82 15.72 0.03
N LEU A 151 13.68 16.35 -0.27
CA LEU A 151 12.96 16.11 -1.52
C LEU A 151 13.71 16.65 -2.74
N LEU A 152 14.40 17.79 -2.63
CA LEU A 152 15.29 18.29 -3.67
C LEU A 152 16.49 17.36 -3.90
N ASP A 153 17.15 16.92 -2.82
CA ASP A 153 18.32 16.06 -2.90
C ASP A 153 18.00 14.73 -3.63
N GLU A 154 16.80 14.21 -3.41
CA GLU A 154 16.34 12.98 -4.05
C GLU A 154 15.88 13.16 -5.50
N LEU A 155 15.16 14.24 -5.81
CA LEU A 155 14.49 14.43 -7.10
C LEU A 155 15.29 15.24 -8.12
N ALA A 156 16.25 16.04 -7.66
CA ALA A 156 17.15 16.83 -8.50
C ALA A 156 18.64 16.55 -8.15
N PRO A 157 19.09 15.28 -8.23
CA PRO A 157 20.44 14.92 -7.85
C PRO A 157 21.46 15.64 -8.77
N GLY A 158 22.48 16.23 -8.17
CA GLY A 158 23.53 16.96 -8.88
C GLY A 158 23.32 18.48 -9.00
N GLY A 159 22.24 19.02 -8.42
CA GLY A 159 22.08 20.47 -8.22
C GLY A 159 21.87 21.27 -9.51
N SER A 160 21.35 20.63 -10.57
CA SER A 160 21.06 21.37 -11.80
C SER A 160 19.89 22.33 -11.54
N ALA A 161 20.11 23.62 -11.79
CA ALA A 161 19.09 24.64 -11.56
C ALA A 161 17.78 24.35 -12.30
N ALA A 162 17.84 23.77 -13.50
CA ALA A 162 16.65 23.39 -14.26
C ALA A 162 15.82 22.31 -13.54
N ALA A 163 16.46 21.25 -13.02
CA ALA A 163 15.75 20.18 -12.29
C ALA A 163 15.21 20.68 -10.95
N GLU A 164 15.99 21.46 -10.21
CA GLU A 164 15.53 22.07 -8.96
C GLU A 164 14.31 22.97 -9.18
N MET A 165 14.33 23.80 -10.24
CA MET A 165 13.19 24.66 -10.57
C MET A 165 11.97 23.86 -11.06
N ALA A 166 12.16 22.73 -11.72
CA ALA A 166 11.05 21.85 -12.08
C ALA A 166 10.37 21.29 -10.82
N VAL A 167 11.15 20.81 -9.85
CA VAL A 167 10.64 20.33 -8.55
C VAL A 167 9.97 21.47 -7.78
N HIS A 168 10.58 22.65 -7.73
CA HIS A 168 10.03 23.81 -7.03
C HIS A 168 8.69 24.24 -7.62
N ARG A 169 8.59 24.37 -8.95
CA ARG A 169 7.33 24.71 -9.63
C ARG A 169 6.25 23.66 -9.39
N ALA A 170 6.61 22.37 -9.45
CA ALA A 170 5.68 21.28 -9.18
C ALA A 170 5.14 21.35 -7.74
N LEU A 171 6.01 21.59 -6.77
CA LEU A 171 5.63 21.72 -5.36
C LEU A 171 4.73 22.94 -5.13
N TRP A 172 5.09 24.09 -5.70
CA TRP A 172 4.28 25.30 -5.64
C TRP A 172 2.88 25.08 -6.24
N THR A 173 2.81 24.47 -7.42
CA THR A 173 1.53 24.17 -8.09
C THR A 173 0.65 23.26 -7.22
N LEU A 174 1.23 22.23 -6.58
CA LEU A 174 0.49 21.33 -5.70
C LEU A 174 0.02 22.04 -4.41
N ALA A 175 0.81 22.98 -3.89
CA ALA A 175 0.44 23.79 -2.73
C ALA A 175 -0.68 24.79 -3.05
N GLU A 176 -0.62 25.47 -4.20
CA GLU A 176 -1.69 26.37 -4.68
C GLU A 176 -3.02 25.63 -4.82
N ARG A 177 -2.98 24.39 -5.32
CA ARG A 177 -4.15 23.50 -5.44
C ARG A 177 -4.60 22.90 -4.11
N ARG A 178 -3.95 23.24 -3.00
CA ARG A 178 -4.20 22.71 -1.65
C ARG A 178 -4.10 21.19 -1.56
N VAL A 179 -3.28 20.58 -2.41
CA VAL A 179 -2.94 19.15 -2.32
C VAL A 179 -1.89 18.93 -1.25
N LEU A 180 -0.96 19.88 -1.12
CA LEU A 180 0.12 19.88 -0.15
C LEU A 180 0.07 21.12 0.74
N ALA A 181 0.54 20.99 1.97
CA ALA A 181 0.83 22.09 2.87
C ALA A 181 2.32 22.08 3.21
N VAL A 182 2.93 23.27 3.21
CA VAL A 182 4.34 23.46 3.53
C VAL A 182 4.43 24.33 4.79
N SER A 183 5.10 23.83 5.82
CA SER A 183 5.30 24.60 7.05
C SER A 183 6.40 25.66 6.88
N PRO A 184 6.48 26.66 7.77
CA PRO A 184 7.58 27.65 7.76
C PRO A 184 8.97 27.03 7.88
N HIS A 185 9.07 25.82 8.46
CA HIS A 185 10.32 25.08 8.60
C HIS A 185 10.60 24.13 7.43
N GLY A 186 9.83 24.23 6.35
CA GLY A 186 10.00 23.44 5.14
C GLY A 186 9.51 21.99 5.26
N ALA A 187 8.68 21.68 6.26
CA ALA A 187 8.03 20.36 6.34
C ALA A 187 6.85 20.29 5.37
N ILE A 188 6.80 19.24 4.57
CA ILE A 188 5.77 19.03 3.54
C ILE A 188 4.81 17.95 4.05
N THR A 189 3.52 18.25 3.97
CA THR A 189 2.45 17.33 4.38
C THR A 189 1.38 17.28 3.29
N ALA A 190 0.78 16.10 3.07
CA ALA A 190 -0.41 16.01 2.24
C ALA A 190 -1.64 16.50 3.01
N VAL A 191 -2.44 17.32 2.35
CA VAL A 191 -3.73 17.75 2.89
C VAL A 191 -4.72 16.61 2.64
N PRO A 192 -5.39 16.07 3.67
CA PRO A 192 -6.45 15.09 3.47
C PRO A 192 -7.50 15.70 2.55
N THR A 193 -7.85 15.00 1.48
CA THR A 193 -9.08 15.34 0.75
C THR A 193 -10.24 14.94 1.63
N VAL A 194 -10.70 15.86 2.48
CA VAL A 194 -11.97 15.71 3.14
C VAL A 194 -12.99 15.77 2.00
N ASN A 195 -13.38 14.60 1.49
CA ASN A 195 -14.70 14.48 0.90
C ASN A 195 -15.62 14.83 2.06
N ALA A 196 -16.09 16.07 2.10
CA ALA A 196 -17.25 16.42 2.89
C ALA A 196 -18.35 15.50 2.38
N GLY A 197 -18.61 14.41 3.12
CA GLY A 197 -19.93 13.82 3.09
C GLY A 197 -20.91 14.96 3.35
N PRO A 198 -22.06 15.02 2.64
CA PRO A 198 -23.00 16.10 2.85
C PRO A 198 -23.25 16.21 4.35
N ASP A 199 -22.96 17.39 4.91
CA ASP A 199 -23.30 17.73 6.28
C ASP A 199 -24.75 17.27 6.49
N ALA A 200 -24.90 16.21 7.28
CA ALA A 200 -26.15 15.97 7.96
C ALA A 200 -26.31 17.20 8.86
N LEU A 201 -27.01 18.21 8.35
CA LEU A 201 -27.52 19.31 9.15
C LEU A 201 -28.18 18.68 10.38
N PRO A 202 -27.73 18.96 11.61
CA PRO A 202 -28.50 18.57 12.78
C PRO A 202 -29.83 19.29 12.67
N GLY A 203 -30.90 18.51 12.59
CA GLY A 203 -32.25 19.02 12.51
C GLY A 203 -32.53 20.03 13.63
N THR A 204 -33.11 21.14 13.24
CA THR A 204 -33.92 22.01 14.10
C THR A 204 -35.16 22.39 13.32
#